data_AF-A0A9J6DVT3-F1
#
_entry.id   AF-A0A9J6DVT3-F1
#
_cell.length_a   1.000
_cell.length_b   1.000
_cell.length_c   1.000
_cell.angle_alpha   90.00
_cell.angle_beta   90.00
_cell.angle_gamma   90.00
#
_symmetry.space_group_name_H-M   'P 1'
#
loop_
_entity.id
_entity.type
_entity.pdbx_description
1 polymer ?
#
loop_
_entity_poly.entity_id
_entity_poly.type
_entity_poly.pdbx_seq_one_letter_code
_entity_poly.pdbx_strand_id
1 'polypeptide(L)'
;MVANEAVQGDIGWSSFEAREAGSKLTFHCRLMYMARERWSRRVFDYLMATCMRAKWVRRVYQLEKKFGFGRRHWRPKIQRGRTKEISQRIKEAEDEKWRQAQVNKSSLLLYRQHKDTIALVPLYDNGLGSVLLFEARAGALRTLVRKQAYDGELVSVVCRACGRADETIAHIVTECPQLSPSSSNTNLAAALGFVDTGDVVDYAAVRRSKTRLEQWRKITLRGLRKGS
;
A
#
# COMPACT_ATOMS: atom_id res chain seq x y z
N MET A 1 1.81 13.40 6.88
CA MET A 1 0.92 12.24 7.00
C MET A 1 1.29 11.25 5.89
N VAL A 2 1.40 9.96 6.19
CA VAL A 2 1.74 8.95 5.18
C VAL A 2 0.48 8.62 4.36
N ALA A 3 0.62 8.41 3.06
CA ALA A 3 -0.50 8.12 2.18
C ALA A 3 -1.05 6.69 2.40
N ASN A 4 -2.37 6.55 2.44
CA ASN A 4 -3.06 5.26 2.66
C ASN A 4 -2.65 4.18 1.65
N GLU A 5 -2.30 4.57 0.42
CA GLU A 5 -1.90 3.67 -0.65
C GLU A 5 -0.57 3.00 -0.34
N ALA A 6 0.37 3.69 0.29
CA ALA A 6 1.64 3.08 0.71
C ALA A 6 1.41 2.05 1.84
N VAL A 7 0.50 2.36 2.79
CA VAL A 7 0.11 1.43 3.85
C VAL A 7 -0.54 0.19 3.26
N GLN A 8 -1.52 0.39 2.37
CA GLN A 8 -2.21 -0.71 1.70
C GLN A 8 -1.23 -1.58 0.90
N GLY A 9 -0.35 -0.95 0.13
CA GLY A 9 0.59 -1.61 -0.77
C GLY A 9 1.64 -2.45 -0.04
N ASP A 10 2.21 -1.94 1.05
CA ASP A 10 3.29 -2.62 1.79
C ASP A 10 2.77 -3.63 2.81
N ILE A 11 1.58 -3.42 3.38
CA ILE A 11 0.97 -4.42 4.27
C ILE A 11 0.30 -5.54 3.46
N GLY A 12 -0.06 -5.27 2.20
CA GLY A 12 -0.74 -6.24 1.34
C GLY A 12 -2.21 -6.47 1.75
N TRP A 13 -2.85 -5.46 2.33
CA TRP A 13 -4.23 -5.58 2.80
C TRP A 13 -5.23 -5.24 1.70
N SER A 14 -6.23 -6.10 1.53
CA SER A 14 -7.43 -5.71 0.79
C SER A 14 -8.22 -4.66 1.55
N SER A 15 -8.80 -3.72 0.81
CA SER A 15 -9.76 -2.75 1.30
C SER A 15 -11.00 -3.42 1.87
N PHE A 16 -11.70 -2.71 2.75
CA PHE A 16 -12.95 -3.20 3.33
C PHE A 16 -13.95 -3.61 2.24
N GLU A 17 -14.07 -2.80 1.18
CA GLU A 17 -15.00 -3.03 0.09
C GLU A 17 -14.62 -4.25 -0.76
N ALA A 18 -13.33 -4.50 -1.00
CA ALA A 18 -12.86 -5.72 -1.66
C ALA A 18 -13.17 -6.97 -0.83
N ARG A 19 -12.97 -6.92 0.50
CA ARG A 19 -13.34 -8.01 1.42
C ARG A 19 -14.85 -8.25 1.43
N GLU A 20 -15.64 -7.17 1.47
CA GLU A 20 -17.10 -7.23 1.39
C GLU A 20 -17.56 -7.87 0.07
N ALA A 21 -16.98 -7.45 -1.05
CA ALA A 21 -17.24 -8.02 -2.37
C ALA A 21 -16.92 -9.52 -2.38
N GLY A 22 -15.76 -9.93 -1.90
CA GLY A 22 -15.35 -11.33 -1.87
C GLY A 22 -16.35 -12.19 -1.12
N SER A 23 -16.74 -11.75 0.08
CA SER A 23 -17.74 -12.46 0.89
C SER A 23 -19.12 -12.52 0.23
N LYS A 24 -19.67 -11.37 -0.18
CA LYS A 24 -21.04 -11.29 -0.70
C LYS A 24 -21.19 -11.94 -2.07
N LEU A 25 -20.24 -11.75 -2.98
CA LEU A 25 -20.26 -12.34 -4.31
C LEU A 25 -20.05 -13.86 -4.26
N THR A 26 -19.16 -14.34 -3.38
CA THR A 26 -18.97 -15.78 -3.18
C THR A 26 -20.23 -16.42 -2.59
N PHE A 27 -20.87 -15.77 -1.61
CA PHE A 27 -22.11 -16.26 -1.04
C PHE A 27 -23.26 -16.24 -2.06
N HIS A 28 -23.40 -15.16 -2.84
CA HIS A 28 -24.36 -15.07 -3.94
C HIS A 28 -24.16 -16.22 -4.94
N CYS A 29 -22.92 -16.49 -5.34
CA CYS A 29 -22.60 -17.60 -6.22
C CYS A 29 -22.95 -18.95 -5.58
N ARG A 30 -22.66 -19.15 -4.29
CA ARG A 30 -23.03 -20.37 -3.56
C ARG A 30 -24.54 -20.59 -3.57
N LEU A 31 -25.34 -19.55 -3.33
CA LEU A 31 -26.81 -19.64 -3.42
C LEU A 31 -27.26 -20.05 -4.82
N MET A 32 -26.61 -19.55 -5.88
CA MET A 32 -26.95 -19.86 -7.26
C MET A 32 -26.76 -21.33 -7.67
N TYR A 33 -25.81 -22.06 -7.06
CA TYR A 33 -25.58 -23.50 -7.30
C TYR A 33 -26.11 -24.41 -6.19
N MET A 34 -26.67 -23.85 -5.13
CA MET A 34 -27.22 -24.61 -4.03
C MET A 34 -28.47 -25.37 -4.49
N ALA A 35 -28.60 -26.63 -4.05
CA ALA A 35 -29.76 -27.46 -4.32
C ALA A 35 -31.05 -26.82 -3.74
N ARG A 36 -32.17 -26.95 -4.44
CA ARG A 36 -33.42 -26.22 -4.16
C ARG A 36 -34.12 -26.66 -2.87
N GLU A 37 -33.79 -27.84 -2.36
CA GLU A 37 -34.34 -28.40 -1.13
C GLU A 37 -33.83 -27.63 0.10
N ARG A 38 -32.67 -26.96 -0.02
CA ARG A 38 -32.07 -26.22 1.08
C ARG A 38 -32.83 -24.92 1.33
N TRP A 39 -33.15 -24.67 2.61
CA TRP A 39 -33.85 -23.45 3.04
C TRP A 39 -33.22 -22.16 2.53
N SER A 40 -31.90 -22.02 2.59
CA SER A 40 -31.21 -20.82 2.09
C SER A 40 -31.46 -20.57 0.60
N ARG A 41 -31.56 -21.63 -0.21
CA ARG A 41 -31.89 -21.54 -1.63
C ARG A 41 -33.35 -21.15 -1.85
N ARG A 42 -34.28 -21.77 -1.11
CA ARG A 42 -35.72 -21.47 -1.19
C ARG A 42 -36.01 -20.02 -0.82
N VAL A 43 -35.40 -19.52 0.25
CA VAL A 43 -35.52 -18.11 0.67
C VAL A 43 -34.93 -17.19 -0.40
N PHE A 44 -33.77 -17.53 -0.96
CA PHE A 44 -33.18 -16.75 -2.05
C PHE A 44 -34.07 -16.72 -3.30
N ASP A 45 -34.60 -17.85 -3.75
CA ASP A 45 -35.51 -17.93 -4.90
C ASP A 45 -36.79 -17.11 -4.65
N TYR A 46 -37.34 -17.17 -3.44
CA TYR A 46 -38.49 -16.35 -3.03
C TYR A 46 -38.18 -14.85 -3.05
N LEU A 47 -37.02 -14.43 -2.51
CA LEU A 47 -36.59 -13.03 -2.53
C LEU A 47 -36.39 -12.51 -3.96
N MET A 48 -35.86 -13.33 -4.85
CA MET A 48 -35.68 -12.98 -6.27
C MET A 48 -37.01 -12.93 -7.02
N ALA A 49 -37.92 -13.87 -6.76
CA ALA A 49 -39.23 -13.94 -7.42
C ALA A 49 -40.18 -12.81 -6.99
N THR A 50 -40.20 -12.48 -5.71
CA THR A 50 -41.05 -11.40 -5.16
C THR A 50 -40.53 -10.00 -5.46
N CYS A 51 -39.36 -9.88 -6.11
CA CYS A 51 -38.70 -8.60 -6.38
C CYS A 51 -38.52 -7.72 -5.13
N MET A 52 -38.56 -8.32 -3.93
CA MET A 52 -38.22 -7.63 -2.70
C MET A 52 -36.75 -7.25 -2.78
N ARG A 53 -36.48 -5.97 -3.06
CA ARG A 53 -35.12 -5.40 -3.10
C ARG A 53 -34.53 -5.31 -1.71
N ALA A 54 -34.33 -6.46 -1.07
CA ALA A 54 -33.60 -6.60 0.17
C ALA A 54 -32.29 -5.83 0.05
N LYS A 55 -31.89 -5.13 1.11
CA LYS A 55 -30.67 -4.33 1.13
C LYS A 55 -29.46 -5.14 0.64
N TRP A 56 -29.43 -6.43 0.97
CA TRP A 56 -28.41 -7.37 0.51
C TRP A 56 -28.37 -7.53 -1.02
N VAL A 57 -29.51 -7.80 -1.67
CA VAL A 57 -29.59 -7.97 -3.14
C VAL A 57 -29.13 -6.71 -3.87
N ARG A 58 -29.56 -5.53 -3.40
CA ARG A 58 -29.11 -4.24 -3.95
C ARG A 58 -27.60 -4.07 -3.83
N ARG A 59 -27.03 -4.41 -2.67
CA ARG A 59 -25.58 -4.29 -2.44
C ARG A 59 -24.78 -5.27 -3.28
N VAL A 60 -25.25 -6.51 -3.44
CA VAL A 60 -24.63 -7.50 -4.34
C VAL A 60 -24.59 -6.96 -5.77
N TYR A 61 -25.71 -6.45 -6.28
CA TYR A 61 -25.74 -5.88 -7.63
C TYR A 61 -24.79 -4.69 -7.81
N GLN A 62 -24.69 -3.79 -6.81
CA GLN A 62 -23.72 -2.70 -6.82
C GLN A 62 -22.28 -3.20 -6.89
N LEU A 63 -21.94 -4.22 -6.10
CA LEU A 63 -20.60 -4.82 -6.08
C LEU A 63 -20.32 -5.56 -7.39
N GLU A 64 -21.28 -6.29 -7.94
CA GLU A 64 -21.16 -6.94 -9.25
C GLU A 64 -20.90 -5.92 -10.36
N LYS A 65 -21.61 -4.79 -10.36
CA LYS A 65 -21.38 -3.71 -11.33
C LYS A 65 -20.00 -3.09 -11.16
N LYS A 66 -19.60 -2.81 -9.91
CA LYS A 66 -18.34 -2.12 -9.59
C LYS A 66 -17.11 -2.95 -9.96
N PHE A 67 -17.13 -4.25 -9.66
CA PHE A 67 -16.01 -5.16 -9.94
C PHE A 67 -16.14 -5.86 -11.32
N GLY A 68 -16.98 -5.35 -12.22
CA GLY A 68 -17.03 -5.79 -13.61
C GLY A 68 -17.71 -7.14 -13.87
N PHE A 69 -18.51 -7.64 -12.92
CA PHE A 69 -19.30 -8.87 -13.07
C PHE A 69 -20.63 -8.65 -13.80
N GLY A 70 -21.10 -7.40 -13.95
CA GLY A 70 -22.42 -7.08 -14.49
C GLY A 70 -22.59 -7.14 -16.02
N ARG A 71 -21.52 -7.24 -16.82
CA ARG A 71 -21.59 -7.02 -18.29
C ARG A 71 -21.57 -8.26 -19.17
N ARG A 72 -21.46 -9.48 -18.65
CA ARG A 72 -21.63 -10.71 -19.44
C ARG A 72 -22.36 -11.74 -18.61
N HIS A 73 -23.09 -12.65 -19.27
CA HIS A 73 -23.68 -13.83 -18.67
C HIS A 73 -22.68 -14.56 -17.77
N TRP A 74 -22.70 -14.17 -16.49
CA TRP A 74 -21.86 -14.66 -15.43
C TRP A 74 -22.41 -16.03 -15.01
N ARG A 75 -22.15 -17.05 -15.84
CA ARG A 75 -22.58 -18.45 -15.62
C ARG A 75 -21.47 -19.45 -15.95
N PRO A 76 -20.49 -19.66 -15.07
CA PRO A 76 -19.64 -20.85 -15.13
C PRO A 76 -20.44 -22.11 -14.81
N LYS A 77 -20.01 -23.27 -15.32
CA LYS A 77 -20.69 -24.56 -15.09
C LYS A 77 -20.44 -25.15 -13.69
N ILE A 78 -19.44 -24.67 -12.94
CA ILE A 78 -18.95 -25.28 -11.69
C ILE A 78 -18.69 -24.22 -10.59
N GLN A 79 -19.13 -24.48 -9.36
CA GLN A 79 -19.05 -23.57 -8.21
C GLN A 79 -17.60 -23.22 -7.79
N ARG A 80 -16.69 -24.21 -7.70
CA ARG A 80 -15.30 -24.00 -7.22
C ARG A 80 -14.46 -23.09 -8.13
N GLY A 81 -14.64 -23.17 -9.45
CA GLY A 81 -13.94 -22.30 -10.41
C GLY A 81 -14.35 -20.82 -10.25
N ARG A 82 -15.60 -20.58 -9.83
CA ARG A 82 -16.18 -19.24 -9.70
C ARG A 82 -15.64 -18.46 -8.51
N THR A 83 -15.38 -19.10 -7.37
CA THR A 83 -14.80 -18.39 -6.20
C THR A 83 -13.40 -17.86 -6.49
N LYS A 84 -12.56 -18.65 -7.17
CA LYS A 84 -11.22 -18.21 -7.58
C LYS A 84 -11.29 -17.04 -8.55
N GLU A 85 -12.18 -17.10 -9.54
CA GLU A 85 -12.39 -16.02 -10.50
C GLU A 85 -12.88 -14.73 -9.82
N ILE A 86 -13.78 -14.84 -8.83
CA ILE A 86 -14.24 -13.69 -8.04
C ILE A 86 -13.07 -13.04 -7.32
N SER A 87 -12.28 -13.83 -6.59
CA SER A 87 -11.12 -13.31 -5.86
C SER A 87 -10.10 -12.66 -6.80
N GLN A 88 -9.83 -13.28 -7.96
CA GLN A 88 -8.89 -12.75 -8.93
C GLN A 88 -9.36 -11.41 -9.52
N ARG A 89 -10.61 -11.32 -9.95
CA ARG A 89 -11.16 -10.06 -10.50
C ARG A 89 -11.25 -8.95 -9.46
N ILE A 90 -11.58 -9.28 -8.21
CA ILE A 90 -11.57 -8.30 -7.11
C ILE A 90 -10.16 -7.78 -6.90
N LYS A 91 -9.16 -8.68 -6.90
CA LYS A 91 -7.75 -8.30 -6.77
C LYS A 91 -7.30 -7.39 -7.91
N GLU A 92 -7.57 -7.76 -9.16
CA GLU A 92 -7.20 -6.95 -10.33
C GLU A 92 -7.84 -5.56 -10.30
N ALA A 93 -9.13 -5.46 -9.98
CA ALA A 93 -9.82 -4.18 -9.87
C ALA A 93 -9.30 -3.34 -8.68
N GLU A 94 -8.90 -3.99 -7.59
CA GLU A 94 -8.31 -3.33 -6.43
C GLU A 94 -6.90 -2.81 -6.74
N ASP A 95 -6.05 -3.62 -7.37
CA ASP A 95 -4.70 -3.26 -7.81
C ASP A 95 -4.76 -2.08 -8.79
N GLU A 96 -5.71 -2.09 -9.74
CA GLU A 96 -5.88 -1.00 -10.69
C GLU A 96 -6.32 0.30 -10.02
N LYS A 97 -7.33 0.22 -9.15
CA LYS A 97 -7.79 1.39 -8.39
C LYS A 97 -6.68 1.95 -7.50
N TRP A 98 -5.88 1.08 -6.90
CA TRP A 98 -4.74 1.47 -6.08
C TRP A 98 -3.66 2.19 -6.90
N ARG A 99 -3.28 1.67 -8.08
CA ARG A 99 -2.37 2.35 -9.00
C ARG A 99 -2.88 3.74 -9.40
N GLN A 100 -4.15 3.84 -9.77
CA GLN A 100 -4.77 5.12 -10.13
C GLN A 100 -4.76 6.14 -8.98
N ALA A 101 -5.00 5.70 -7.74
CA ALA A 101 -4.98 6.56 -6.56
C ALA A 101 -3.59 7.15 -6.26
N GLN A 102 -2.52 6.49 -6.72
CA GLN A 102 -1.14 6.95 -6.55
C GLN A 102 -0.70 8.00 -7.59
N VAL A 103 -1.34 8.04 -8.77
CA VAL A 103 -0.90 8.91 -9.89
C VAL A 103 -0.87 10.39 -9.52
N ASN A 104 -1.87 10.84 -8.75
CA ASN A 104 -2.00 12.26 -8.39
C ASN A 104 -1.16 12.65 -7.15
N LYS A 105 -0.41 11.72 -6.55
CA LYS A 105 0.34 11.95 -5.30
C LYS A 105 1.84 12.04 -5.60
N SER A 106 2.35 13.27 -5.70
CA SER A 106 3.78 13.53 -5.95
C SER A 106 4.69 12.89 -4.90
N SER A 107 4.26 12.83 -3.63
CA SER A 107 5.03 12.18 -2.56
C SER A 107 5.23 10.67 -2.78
N LEU A 108 4.40 10.01 -3.59
CA LEU A 108 4.49 8.59 -3.88
C LEU A 108 5.26 8.30 -5.18
N LEU A 109 5.92 9.29 -5.79
CA LEU A 109 6.59 9.13 -7.09
C LEU A 109 7.62 7.99 -7.07
N LEU A 110 8.51 7.96 -6.08
CA LEU A 110 9.50 6.88 -5.92
C LEU A 110 8.81 5.53 -5.64
N TYR A 111 7.80 5.55 -4.76
CA TYR A 111 7.07 4.35 -4.37
C TYR A 111 6.38 3.67 -5.56
N ARG A 112 5.62 4.43 -6.36
CA ARG A 112 4.88 3.90 -7.52
C ARG A 112 5.77 3.49 -8.70
N GLN A 113 6.99 4.04 -8.77
CA GLN A 113 7.96 3.65 -9.81
C GLN A 113 8.45 2.23 -9.60
N HIS A 114 8.57 1.79 -8.35
CA HIS A 114 9.13 0.48 -8.02
C HIS A 114 8.15 -0.51 -7.38
N LYS A 115 6.99 -0.06 -6.88
CA LYS A 115 5.96 -0.92 -6.31
C LYS A 115 4.77 -1.01 -7.28
N ASP A 116 4.56 -2.20 -7.81
CA ASP A 116 3.59 -2.50 -8.87
C ASP A 116 2.31 -3.21 -8.36
N THR A 117 2.41 -3.87 -7.21
CA THR A 117 1.39 -4.77 -6.65
C THR A 117 1.18 -4.57 -5.16
N ILE A 118 -0.07 -4.79 -4.72
CA ILE A 118 -0.44 -4.84 -3.31
C ILE A 118 0.00 -6.20 -2.74
N ALA A 119 1.10 -6.20 -1.99
CA ALA A 119 1.69 -7.42 -1.45
C ALA A 119 2.54 -7.11 -0.21
N LEU A 120 2.47 -8.00 0.78
CA LEU A 120 3.22 -7.88 2.03
C LEU A 120 4.71 -7.69 1.76
N VAL A 121 5.29 -6.66 2.36
CA VAL A 121 6.71 -6.34 2.31
C VAL A 121 7.36 -6.74 3.64
N PRO A 122 8.19 -7.81 3.67
CA PRO A 122 8.77 -8.34 4.91
C PRO A 122 10.01 -7.55 5.36
N LEU A 123 9.95 -6.21 5.33
CA LEU A 123 11.07 -5.33 5.70
C LEU A 123 10.92 -4.71 7.08
N TYR A 124 9.78 -4.88 7.74
CA TYR A 124 9.43 -4.14 8.95
C TYR A 124 9.49 -5.01 10.20
N ASP A 125 10.20 -4.53 11.22
CA ASP A 125 10.40 -5.17 12.53
C ASP A 125 9.78 -4.35 13.68
N ASN A 126 8.87 -3.42 13.37
CA ASN A 126 8.25 -2.47 14.30
C ASN A 126 9.21 -1.54 15.06
N GLY A 127 10.51 -1.56 14.76
CA GLY A 127 11.48 -0.61 15.32
C GLY A 127 11.38 0.80 14.72
N LEU A 128 12.04 1.77 15.34
CA LEU A 128 12.09 3.15 14.85
C LEU A 128 12.63 3.21 13.40
N GLY A 129 13.69 2.47 13.11
CA GLY A 129 14.25 2.39 11.76
C GLY A 129 13.26 1.86 10.74
N SER A 130 12.39 0.91 11.12
CA SER A 130 11.30 0.42 10.24
C SER A 130 10.24 1.48 9.98
N VAL A 131 9.86 2.25 11.00
CA VAL A 131 8.92 3.38 10.84
C VAL A 131 9.52 4.44 9.89
N LEU A 132 10.78 4.82 10.12
CA LEU A 132 11.46 5.80 9.28
C LEU A 132 11.70 5.28 7.86
N LEU A 133 12.01 3.99 7.70
CA LEU A 133 12.15 3.34 6.41
C LEU A 133 10.83 3.38 5.64
N PHE A 134 9.71 3.09 6.30
CA PHE A 134 8.38 3.18 5.69
C PHE A 134 8.06 4.62 5.27
N GLU A 135 8.33 5.61 6.14
CA GLU A 135 8.18 7.02 5.78
C GLU A 135 9.06 7.39 4.57
N ALA A 136 10.29 6.91 4.51
CA ALA A 136 11.20 7.15 3.38
C ALA A 136 10.70 6.51 2.08
N ARG A 137 10.29 5.24 2.13
CA ARG A 137 9.69 4.51 1.00
C ARG A 137 8.45 5.21 0.45
N ALA A 138 7.58 5.69 1.34
CA ALA A 138 6.37 6.42 0.97
C ALA A 138 6.61 7.90 0.63
N GLY A 139 7.86 8.35 0.58
CA GLY A 139 8.25 9.76 0.34
C GLY A 139 7.72 10.74 1.39
N ALA A 140 7.33 10.25 2.57
CA ALA A 140 6.75 10.99 3.67
C ALA A 140 7.74 11.33 4.80
N LEU A 141 9.00 10.91 4.66
CA LEU A 141 10.07 11.20 5.63
C LEU A 141 10.20 12.71 5.82
N ARG A 142 10.21 13.15 7.08
CA ARG A 142 10.18 14.58 7.46
C ARG A 142 11.53 15.25 7.35
N THR A 143 12.10 15.23 6.15
CA THR A 143 13.35 15.94 5.84
C THR A 143 13.11 17.45 5.73
N LEU A 144 14.16 18.26 5.81
CA LEU A 144 14.02 19.71 5.66
C LEU A 144 13.49 20.14 4.28
N VAL A 145 13.96 19.50 3.20
CA VAL A 145 13.43 19.76 1.85
C VAL A 145 11.92 19.52 1.79
N ARG A 146 11.44 18.44 2.43
CA ARG A 146 10.00 18.18 2.53
C ARG A 146 9.30 19.23 3.39
N LYS A 147 9.92 19.67 4.50
CA LYS A 147 9.33 20.66 5.41
C LYS A 147 9.19 22.03 4.74
N GLN A 148 10.14 22.43 3.90
CA GLN A 148 10.13 23.68 3.15
C GLN A 148 8.83 23.89 2.34
N ALA A 149 8.27 22.81 1.79
CA ALA A 149 7.01 22.87 1.04
C ALA A 149 5.79 23.30 1.88
N TYR A 150 5.90 23.30 3.21
CA TYR A 150 4.79 23.61 4.13
C TYR A 150 5.14 24.65 5.19
N ASP A 151 6.41 25.07 5.27
CA ASP A 151 6.93 25.95 6.31
C ASP A 151 7.71 27.10 5.66
N GLY A 152 7.04 28.24 5.51
CA GLY A 152 7.59 29.44 4.87
C GLY A 152 8.66 30.14 5.72
N GLU A 153 8.81 29.78 7.00
CA GLU A 153 9.82 30.34 7.90
C GLU A 153 11.13 29.54 7.87
N LEU A 154 11.16 28.42 7.13
CA LEU A 154 12.34 27.57 7.05
C LEU A 154 13.45 28.24 6.23
N VAL A 155 14.44 28.79 6.92
CA VAL A 155 15.58 29.53 6.33
C VAL A 155 16.54 28.64 5.54
N SER A 156 16.70 27.36 5.92
CA SER A 156 17.67 26.47 5.29
C SER A 156 17.18 25.02 5.25
N VAL A 157 17.47 24.36 4.13
CA VAL A 157 17.21 22.93 3.91
C VAL A 157 18.46 22.07 4.04
N VAL A 158 19.60 22.66 4.41
CA VAL A 158 20.89 21.96 4.53
C VAL A 158 20.81 20.89 5.62
N CYS A 159 21.35 19.71 5.32
CA CYS A 159 21.36 18.54 6.19
C CYS A 159 21.94 18.85 7.56
N ARG A 160 21.17 18.55 8.61
CA ARG A 160 21.55 18.80 10.01
C ARG A 160 22.69 17.91 10.49
N ALA A 161 22.98 16.82 9.78
CA ALA A 161 24.07 15.91 10.13
C ALA A 161 25.41 16.38 9.53
N CYS A 162 25.44 16.72 8.24
CA CYS A 162 26.70 17.05 7.56
C CYS A 162 26.94 18.53 7.31
N GLY A 163 25.90 19.37 7.28
CA GLY A 163 26.00 20.80 7.01
C GLY A 163 26.42 21.18 5.58
N ARG A 164 26.39 20.25 4.62
CA ARG A 164 26.98 20.46 3.27
C ARG A 164 26.00 20.35 2.10
N ALA A 165 25.01 19.48 2.18
CA ALA A 165 24.05 19.20 1.11
C ALA A 165 22.63 19.28 1.64
N ASP A 166 21.64 19.40 0.74
CA ASP A 166 20.23 19.46 1.11
C ASP A 166 19.77 18.17 1.80
N GLU A 167 18.94 18.33 2.83
CA GLU A 167 18.36 17.22 3.58
C GLU A 167 17.25 16.55 2.76
N THR A 168 17.65 15.67 1.85
CA THR A 168 16.76 14.81 1.05
C THR A 168 16.77 13.36 1.57
N ILE A 169 15.80 12.56 1.13
CA ILE A 169 15.77 11.11 1.43
C ILE A 169 17.01 10.43 0.85
N ALA A 170 17.37 10.76 -0.41
CA ALA A 170 18.60 10.28 -1.05
C ALA A 170 19.82 10.60 -0.19
N HIS A 171 19.96 11.87 0.20
CA HIS A 171 21.10 12.29 0.99
C HIS A 171 21.24 11.50 2.30
N ILE A 172 20.16 11.38 3.08
CA ILE A 172 20.19 10.67 4.36
C ILE A 172 20.52 9.18 4.16
N VAL A 173 19.86 8.54 3.20
CA VAL A 173 19.94 7.09 3.01
C VAL A 173 21.25 6.67 2.35
N THR A 174 21.71 7.38 1.31
CA THR A 174 22.84 6.95 0.46
C THR A 174 24.08 7.83 0.51
N GLU A 175 23.99 9.14 0.79
CA GLU A 175 25.13 10.05 0.52
C GLU A 175 25.78 10.67 1.77
N CYS A 176 25.04 10.80 2.87
CA CYS A 176 25.48 11.58 4.02
C CYS A 176 26.72 10.95 4.68
N PRO A 177 27.88 11.66 4.71
CA PRO A 177 29.13 11.10 5.23
C PRO A 177 29.17 11.06 6.76
N GLN A 178 28.33 11.84 7.43
CA GLN A 178 28.25 11.90 8.89
C GLN A 178 27.30 10.85 9.50
N LEU A 179 26.67 10.03 8.67
CA LEU A 179 25.84 8.91 9.11
C LEU A 179 26.59 7.61 8.93
N SER A 180 26.50 6.74 9.94
CA SER A 180 27.14 5.43 9.97
C SER A 180 26.06 4.33 10.05
N PRO A 181 26.24 3.17 9.40
CA PRO A 181 27.37 2.82 8.52
C PRO A 181 27.34 3.62 7.21
N SER A 182 28.46 3.65 6.48
CA SER A 182 28.48 4.15 5.12
C SER A 182 27.47 3.38 4.27
N SER A 183 26.87 4.06 3.30
CA SER A 183 26.01 3.36 2.35
C SER A 183 26.86 2.37 1.55
N SER A 184 26.32 1.18 1.33
CA SER A 184 26.93 0.20 0.43
C SER A 184 26.45 0.35 -1.01
N ASN A 185 25.44 1.19 -1.24
CA ASN A 185 24.65 1.21 -2.46
C ASN A 185 24.37 2.66 -2.86
N THR A 186 24.71 3.01 -4.10
CA THR A 186 24.39 4.32 -4.70
C THR A 186 22.93 4.39 -5.14
N ASN A 187 22.27 3.24 -5.34
CA ASN A 187 20.86 3.20 -5.73
C ASN A 187 19.94 3.34 -4.51
N LEU A 188 19.22 4.46 -4.44
CA LEU A 188 18.23 4.74 -3.41
C LEU A 188 17.11 3.69 -3.34
N ALA A 189 16.63 3.22 -4.49
CA ALA A 189 15.53 2.26 -4.53
C ALA A 189 15.92 0.94 -3.86
N ALA A 190 17.10 0.40 -4.19
CA ALA A 190 17.65 -0.79 -3.56
C ALA A 190 17.92 -0.57 -2.07
N ALA A 191 18.45 0.60 -1.67
CA ALA A 191 18.68 0.94 -0.27
C ALA A 191 17.39 1.02 0.55
N LEU A 192 16.27 1.36 -0.07
CA LEU A 192 14.93 1.35 0.52
C LEU A 192 14.25 -0.03 0.46
N GLY A 193 14.89 -1.02 -0.17
CA GLY A 193 14.38 -2.38 -0.30
C GLY A 193 13.31 -2.53 -1.39
N PHE A 194 13.35 -1.68 -2.42
CA PHE A 194 12.68 -1.98 -3.67
C PHE A 194 13.52 -2.97 -4.47
N VAL A 195 12.86 -3.83 -5.22
CA VAL A 195 13.47 -4.84 -6.09
C VAL A 195 12.83 -4.74 -7.45
N ASP A 196 13.66 -4.80 -8.48
CA ASP A 196 13.17 -4.96 -9.84
C ASP A 196 12.69 -6.41 -10.03
N THR A 197 11.91 -6.64 -11.08
CA THR A 197 11.17 -7.89 -11.27
C THR A 197 12.14 -9.08 -11.42
N GLY A 198 12.23 -9.93 -10.38
CA GLY A 198 13.10 -11.12 -10.37
C GLY A 198 14.32 -11.02 -9.45
N ASP A 199 14.60 -9.84 -8.89
CA ASP A 199 15.72 -9.64 -7.97
C ASP A 199 15.36 -9.95 -6.51
N VAL A 200 16.39 -10.32 -5.73
CA VAL A 200 16.28 -10.57 -4.30
C VAL A 200 16.57 -9.28 -3.53
N VAL A 201 15.76 -9.00 -2.50
CA VAL A 201 15.95 -7.81 -1.66
C VAL A 201 17.30 -7.89 -0.94
N ASP A 202 18.11 -6.84 -1.06
CA ASP A 202 19.32 -6.65 -0.25
C ASP A 202 18.95 -6.21 1.17
N TYR A 203 18.64 -7.19 2.03
CA TYR A 203 18.32 -6.95 3.44
C TYR A 203 19.47 -6.30 4.22
N ALA A 204 20.73 -6.48 3.79
CA ALA A 204 21.86 -5.85 4.43
C ALA A 204 21.88 -4.34 4.15
N ALA A 205 21.63 -3.93 2.90
CA ALA A 205 21.46 -2.52 2.56
C ALA A 205 20.27 -1.90 3.30
N VAL A 206 19.12 -2.59 3.35
CA VAL A 206 17.95 -2.10 4.09
C VAL A 206 18.25 -1.91 5.57
N ARG A 207 18.96 -2.85 6.20
CA ARG A 207 19.37 -2.72 7.61
C ARG A 207 20.29 -1.51 7.83
N ARG A 208 21.26 -1.29 6.94
CA ARG A 208 22.12 -0.09 6.97
C ARG A 208 21.29 1.19 6.86
N SER A 209 20.33 1.24 5.93
CA SER A 209 19.42 2.38 5.76
C SER A 209 18.62 2.66 7.02
N LYS A 210 18.07 1.63 7.68
CA LYS A 210 17.37 1.78 8.97
C LYS A 210 18.28 2.42 10.03
N THR A 211 19.51 1.91 10.20
CA THR A 211 20.47 2.45 11.17
C THR A 211 20.82 3.91 10.88
N ARG A 212 21.07 4.27 9.62
CA ARG A 212 21.35 5.65 9.20
C ARG A 212 20.17 6.58 9.50
N LEU A 213 18.94 6.14 9.20
CA LEU A 213 17.71 6.90 9.49
C LEU A 213 17.52 7.14 10.99
N GLU A 214 17.77 6.12 11.82
CA GLU A 214 17.69 6.26 13.28
C GLU A 214 18.74 7.24 13.82
N GLN A 215 19.98 7.17 13.32
CA GLN A 215 21.03 8.11 13.69
C GLN A 215 20.68 9.54 13.28
N TRP A 216 20.24 9.74 12.04
CA TRP A 216 19.75 11.03 11.56
C TRP A 216 18.67 11.57 12.50
N ARG A 217 17.66 10.75 12.81
CA ARG A 217 16.56 11.14 13.70
C ARG A 217 17.04 11.60 15.08
N LYS A 218 18.04 10.92 15.66
CA LYS A 218 18.65 11.32 16.94
C LYS A 218 19.35 12.67 16.85
N ILE A 219 20.09 12.93 15.77
CA ILE A 219 20.75 14.24 15.54
C ILE A 219 19.69 15.34 15.41
N THR A 220 18.65 15.11 14.61
CA THR A 220 17.56 16.06 14.41
C THR A 220 16.87 16.44 15.73
N LEU A 221 16.59 15.46 16.60
CA LEU A 221 15.95 15.69 17.89
C LEU A 221 16.85 16.45 18.88
N ARG A 222 18.16 16.19 18.86
CA ARG A 222 19.13 16.94 19.69
C ARG A 222 19.27 18.39 19.26
N GLY A 223 19.24 18.66 17.95
CA GLY A 223 19.28 20.02 17.41
C GLY A 223 18.07 20.85 17.82
N LEU A 224 16.87 20.25 17.88
CA LEU A 224 15.66 20.94 18.31
C LEU A 224 15.69 21.37 19.79
N ARG A 225 16.32 20.59 20.67
CA ARG A 225 16.41 20.91 22.11
C ARG A 225 17.42 22.00 22.45
N LYS A 226 18.34 22.33 21.55
CA LYS A 226 19.35 23.39 21.76
C LYS A 226 18.89 24.76 21.23
N GLY A 227 17.78 24.80 20.49
CA GLY A 227 17.22 26.01 19.89
C GLY A 227 15.88 26.42 20.52
N SER A 228 15.56 25.91 21.71
CA SER A 228 14.36 26.18 22.50
C SER A 228 14.78 26.55 23.91
#